data_AF-A0A1G0MPX8-F1
#
_entry.id   AF-A0A1G0MPX8-F1
#
_cell.length_a   1.000
_cell.length_b   1.000
_cell.length_c   1.000
_cell.angle_alpha   90.00
_cell.angle_beta   90.00
_cell.angle_gamma   90.00
#
_symmetry.space_group_name_H-M   'P 1'
#
loop_
_entity.id
_entity.type
_entity.pdbx_description
1 polymer ?
#
loop_
_entity_poly.entity_id
_entity_poly.type
_entity_poly.pdbx_seq_one_letter_code
_entity_poly.pdbx_strand_id
1 'polypeptide(L)'
;MKLFRHGLLLALTAALLTLLTGCGDDVTNITNVNNADLPGLNDITTAPPAIQTAAKAVVRIHTAGSYATGFYVSSTGQLLTNDHVLGDSVCPSEGCYVEITTMHQKGATRIDPVTYFAVPNAVDVGLDMALVQLYTTKGGSKINTPDYLTLASRTPASLLGTHVTIVGHPEGNLKKWTDGLVANASSKWFQATAFVLPGDSGSPVLDDNGQVVGLIHRGPASLDLFTTNSANVSAICTASAPILAAMTSTTPLPTTMISVTTATTADKFLANNLLYLNARVNSITGVTTSPLNLLGTACDAGLARQDYTSPDDLYDGLTPCYDAQIWIECRTDIGSEPYGGVCPTGSDATAWENRFKAINQRWLDMTGEPDYDSVTFGMASLKSSFYLGQAAGAVELQKIVTATAPVLDPSLAYYMAAFNLPTYSGVTIKDYLVNYRNVLHYELSDDSIAFGFRWLNINQKLPWNDMLSLLTGLYNDPDVSLGTRLAIEDLQYELGAL
;
A
#
# COMPACT_ATOMS: atom_id res chain seq x y z
N MET A 1 14.29 2.31 -0.63
CA MET A 1 13.94 0.89 -0.87
C MET A 1 12.58 0.55 -0.28
N LYS A 2 12.23 1.01 0.94
CA LYS A 2 10.88 0.82 1.51
C LYS A 2 9.73 1.54 0.76
N LEU A 3 10.01 2.66 0.10
CA LEU A 3 9.03 3.42 -0.72
C LEU A 3 8.46 2.67 -1.94
N PHE A 4 8.98 1.49 -2.29
CA PHE A 4 8.52 0.70 -3.45
C PHE A 4 7.90 -0.64 -3.04
N ARG A 5 7.66 -0.84 -1.73
CA ARG A 5 7.24 -2.13 -1.15
C ARG A 5 5.76 -2.45 -1.38
N HIS A 6 4.95 -1.51 -1.84
CA HIS A 6 3.49 -1.68 -1.88
C HIS A 6 2.92 -2.16 -3.22
N GLY A 7 3.73 -2.23 -4.30
CA GLY A 7 3.28 -2.79 -5.58
C GLY A 7 3.43 -4.31 -5.69
N LEU A 8 4.46 -4.89 -5.05
CA LEU A 8 4.86 -6.29 -5.29
C LEU A 8 3.97 -7.30 -4.53
N LEU A 9 3.32 -6.91 -3.43
CA LEU A 9 2.54 -7.84 -2.61
C LEU A 9 1.16 -8.19 -3.20
N LEU A 10 0.68 -7.47 -4.21
CA LEU A 10 -0.60 -7.74 -4.86
C LEU A 10 -0.51 -8.70 -6.05
N ALA A 11 0.69 -9.05 -6.54
CA ALA A 11 0.87 -9.81 -7.77
C ALA A 11 1.21 -11.31 -7.60
N LEU A 12 1.42 -11.81 -6.37
CA LEU A 12 1.94 -13.18 -6.16
C LEU A 12 0.91 -14.24 -5.72
N THR A 13 -0.38 -13.93 -5.67
CA THR A 13 -1.45 -14.90 -5.33
C THR A 13 -2.37 -15.21 -6.51
N ALA A 14 -1.84 -15.86 -7.55
CA ALA A 14 -2.68 -16.39 -8.62
C ALA A 14 -2.16 -17.72 -9.18
N ALA A 15 -2.12 -18.77 -8.36
CA ALA A 15 -2.15 -20.16 -8.85
C ALA A 15 -2.50 -21.18 -7.75
N LEU A 16 -3.78 -21.39 -7.44
CA LEU A 16 -4.46 -22.69 -7.63
C LEU A 16 -5.88 -22.66 -7.04
N LEU A 17 -6.80 -23.16 -7.86
CA LEU A 17 -8.23 -23.34 -7.63
C LEU A 17 -8.48 -24.56 -6.71
N THR A 18 -9.28 -24.42 -5.65
CA THR A 18 -10.15 -25.51 -5.18
C THR A 18 -11.48 -25.00 -4.64
N LEU A 19 -12.56 -25.55 -5.20
CA LEU A 19 -13.96 -25.39 -4.81
C LEU A 19 -14.21 -25.77 -3.35
N LEU A 20 -15.15 -25.08 -2.68
CA LEU A 20 -16.21 -25.66 -1.83
C LEU A 20 -17.28 -24.61 -1.45
N THR A 21 -18.40 -24.68 -2.18
CA THR A 21 -19.82 -24.59 -1.78
C THR A 21 -20.33 -23.64 -0.67
N GLY A 22 -21.25 -22.73 -1.09
CA GLY A 22 -22.46 -22.28 -0.37
C GLY A 22 -22.30 -21.03 0.51
N CYS A 23 -22.94 -19.88 0.27
CA CYS A 23 -24.29 -19.62 -0.23
C CYS A 23 -24.29 -18.50 -1.27
N GLY A 24 -24.85 -18.78 -2.44
CA GLY A 24 -25.22 -17.78 -3.43
C GLY A 24 -26.73 -17.64 -3.47
N ASP A 25 -27.21 -16.40 -3.39
CA ASP A 25 -28.47 -15.99 -4.01
C ASP A 25 -28.19 -14.73 -4.86
N ASP A 26 -28.36 -14.92 -6.17
CA ASP A 26 -28.49 -13.99 -7.29
C ASP A 26 -27.56 -12.75 -7.43
N VAL A 27 -26.40 -12.98 -8.06
CA VAL A 27 -25.75 -12.00 -8.96
C VAL A 27 -25.56 -12.67 -10.34
N THR A 28 -26.66 -13.01 -11.00
CA THR A 28 -26.64 -13.80 -12.25
C THR A 28 -26.59 -12.97 -13.54
N ASN A 29 -26.25 -11.67 -13.49
CA ASN A 29 -26.31 -10.80 -14.70
C ASN A 29 -25.03 -10.01 -15.05
N ILE A 30 -23.85 -10.39 -14.57
CA ILE A 30 -22.58 -9.81 -15.07
C ILE A 30 -21.75 -10.92 -15.74
N THR A 31 -22.25 -11.44 -16.86
CA THR A 31 -21.51 -12.38 -17.71
C THR A 31 -21.40 -11.80 -19.12
N ASN A 32 -20.56 -10.77 -19.26
CA ASN A 32 -19.88 -10.34 -20.49
C ASN A 32 -19.32 -8.92 -20.29
N VAL A 33 -18.18 -8.80 -19.59
CA VAL A 33 -17.31 -7.64 -19.78
C VAL A 33 -16.28 -8.08 -20.82
N ASN A 34 -16.60 -7.89 -22.10
CA ASN A 34 -15.56 -7.92 -23.12
C ASN A 34 -14.52 -6.86 -22.74
N ASN A 35 -13.26 -7.08 -23.08
CA ASN A 35 -12.10 -6.21 -22.82
C ASN A 35 -12.19 -4.79 -23.45
N ALA A 36 -13.37 -4.36 -23.88
CA ALA A 36 -13.67 -3.01 -24.37
C ALA A 36 -14.37 -2.24 -23.24
N ASP A 37 -13.59 -1.38 -22.60
CA ASP A 37 -13.98 -0.36 -21.61
C ASP A 37 -14.38 -0.90 -20.23
N LEU A 38 -13.41 -1.46 -19.49
CA LEU A 38 -13.45 -1.32 -18.03
C LEU A 38 -13.59 0.19 -17.71
N PRO A 39 -14.46 0.61 -16.78
CA PRO A 39 -14.58 2.02 -16.40
C PRO A 39 -13.19 2.55 -16.03
N GLY A 40 -12.70 3.53 -16.79
CA GLY A 40 -11.34 4.00 -16.67
C GLY A 40 -11.12 4.77 -15.37
N LEU A 41 -9.97 4.56 -14.74
CA LEU A 41 -9.43 5.51 -13.78
C LEU A 41 -8.90 6.72 -14.55
N ASN A 42 -9.67 7.80 -14.50
CA ASN A 42 -9.43 8.98 -15.30
C ASN A 42 -8.49 9.96 -14.60
N ASP A 43 -7.69 10.69 -15.38
CA ASP A 43 -6.87 11.78 -14.87
C ASP A 43 -7.74 12.92 -14.35
N ILE A 44 -7.41 13.49 -13.19
CA ILE A 44 -8.20 14.58 -12.57
C ILE A 44 -8.43 15.76 -13.51
N THR A 45 -7.48 16.06 -14.41
CA THR A 45 -7.60 17.14 -15.40
C THR A 45 -8.79 16.98 -16.36
N THR A 46 -9.32 15.76 -16.49
CA THR A 46 -10.49 15.44 -17.33
C THR A 46 -11.82 15.49 -16.57
N ALA A 47 -11.78 15.62 -15.23
CA ALA A 47 -12.97 15.66 -14.41
C ALA A 47 -13.79 16.95 -14.62
N PRO A 48 -15.09 16.97 -14.29
CA PRO A 48 -15.86 18.20 -14.26
C PRO A 48 -15.22 19.26 -13.32
N PRO A 49 -15.38 20.58 -13.58
CA PRO A 49 -14.70 21.62 -12.80
C PRO A 49 -14.95 21.57 -11.28
N ALA A 50 -16.16 21.19 -10.87
CA ALA A 50 -16.50 21.01 -9.46
C ALA A 50 -15.67 19.88 -8.82
N ILE A 51 -15.50 18.77 -9.53
CA ILE A 51 -14.69 17.62 -9.10
C ILE A 51 -13.21 17.98 -9.08
N GLN A 52 -12.69 18.71 -10.07
CA GLN A 52 -11.31 19.20 -10.05
C GLN A 52 -11.03 20.08 -8.83
N THR A 53 -12.00 20.92 -8.45
CA THR A 53 -11.90 21.77 -7.26
C THR A 53 -11.91 20.91 -5.99
N ALA A 54 -12.85 19.96 -5.87
CA ALA A 54 -12.93 19.06 -4.74
C ALA A 54 -11.66 18.19 -4.59
N ALA A 55 -11.09 17.71 -5.71
CA ALA A 55 -9.91 16.86 -5.72
C ALA A 55 -8.68 17.49 -5.05
N LYS A 56 -8.61 18.82 -4.93
CA LYS A 56 -7.51 19.51 -4.23
C LYS A 56 -7.46 19.18 -2.73
N ALA A 57 -8.61 18.89 -2.13
CA ALA A 57 -8.72 18.50 -0.73
C ALA A 57 -8.44 17.00 -0.49
N VAL A 58 -8.35 16.20 -1.56
CA VAL A 58 -8.09 14.75 -1.50
C VAL A 58 -6.59 14.50 -1.51
N VAL A 59 -6.13 13.70 -0.55
CA VAL A 59 -4.71 13.47 -0.27
C VAL A 59 -4.38 11.98 -0.22
N ARG A 60 -3.14 11.65 -0.56
CA ARG A 60 -2.59 10.31 -0.36
C ARG A 60 -2.12 10.20 1.08
N ILE A 61 -2.57 9.14 1.75
CA ILE A 61 -2.14 8.76 3.09
C ILE A 61 -1.12 7.64 2.96
N HIS A 62 -0.04 7.70 3.73
CA HIS A 62 0.89 6.61 3.91
C HIS A 62 1.11 6.38 5.41
N THR A 63 0.96 5.13 5.83
CA THR A 63 1.31 4.63 7.18
C THR A 63 2.38 3.55 7.06
N ALA A 64 2.91 3.04 8.18
CA ALA A 64 3.91 1.97 8.14
C ALA A 64 3.43 0.69 7.44
N GLY A 65 2.12 0.48 7.33
CA GLY A 65 1.51 -0.70 6.72
C GLY A 65 1.07 -0.51 5.27
N SER A 66 0.54 0.64 4.89
CA SER A 66 -0.17 0.80 3.62
C SER A 66 -0.30 2.24 3.12
N TYR A 67 -0.60 2.36 1.83
CA TYR A 67 -1.13 3.57 1.21
C TYR A 67 -2.66 3.55 1.19
N ALA A 68 -3.26 4.73 1.31
CA ALA A 68 -4.71 4.92 1.27
C ALA A 68 -5.07 6.34 0.84
N THR A 69 -6.36 6.66 0.86
CA THR A 69 -6.88 8.00 0.58
C THR A 69 -7.53 8.62 1.81
N GLY A 70 -7.44 9.94 1.92
CA GLY A 70 -8.31 10.72 2.77
C GLY A 70 -8.57 12.10 2.19
N PHE A 71 -9.37 12.91 2.88
CA PHE A 71 -9.65 14.27 2.45
C PHE A 71 -9.87 15.21 3.61
N TYR A 72 -9.45 16.46 3.41
CA TYR A 72 -9.65 17.51 4.40
C TYR A 72 -11.12 17.93 4.48
N VAL A 73 -11.63 18.09 5.70
CA VAL A 73 -13.02 18.54 5.98
C VAL A 73 -13.07 19.85 6.77
N SER A 74 -11.90 20.44 7.07
CA SER A 74 -11.82 21.78 7.65
C SER A 74 -10.52 22.48 7.29
N SER A 75 -10.54 23.82 7.33
CA SER A 75 -9.37 24.66 7.08
C SER A 75 -8.25 24.47 8.10
N THR A 76 -8.55 23.90 9.27
CA THR A 76 -7.58 23.59 10.33
C THR A 76 -7.04 22.15 10.22
N GLY A 77 -7.20 21.49 9.08
CA GLY A 77 -6.59 20.19 8.82
C GLY A 77 -7.21 19.02 9.56
N GLN A 78 -8.54 19.02 9.76
CA GLN A 78 -9.23 17.78 10.06
C GLN A 78 -9.30 16.93 8.80
N LEU A 79 -8.92 15.67 8.90
CA LEU A 79 -8.84 14.70 7.81
C LEU A 79 -9.84 13.58 8.09
N LEU A 80 -10.67 13.27 7.09
CA LEU A 80 -11.59 12.15 7.11
C LEU A 80 -11.04 11.02 6.22
N THR A 81 -11.08 9.79 6.74
CA THR A 81 -10.70 8.56 6.05
C THR A 81 -11.41 7.38 6.73
N ASN A 82 -11.04 6.14 6.40
CA ASN A 82 -11.57 4.94 7.05
C ASN A 82 -10.94 4.64 8.42
N ASP A 83 -11.67 3.87 9.24
CA ASP A 83 -11.17 3.32 10.50
C ASP A 83 -10.00 2.36 10.27
N HIS A 84 -10.08 1.50 9.25
CA HIS A 84 -8.96 0.62 8.89
C HIS A 84 -7.75 1.34 8.29
N VAL A 85 -7.82 2.68 8.09
CA VAL A 85 -6.72 3.50 7.56
C VAL A 85 -6.03 4.31 8.66
N LEU A 86 -6.78 4.99 9.54
CA LEU A 86 -6.24 5.81 10.64
C LEU A 86 -7.03 5.69 11.97
N GLY A 87 -7.81 4.64 12.14
CA GLY A 87 -8.63 4.38 13.31
C GLY A 87 -8.07 3.30 14.23
N ASP A 88 -8.95 2.45 14.73
CA ASP A 88 -8.86 1.63 15.94
C ASP A 88 -7.59 0.78 16.04
N SER A 89 -7.26 0.09 14.95
CA SER A 89 -6.14 -0.86 14.88
C SER A 89 -4.87 -0.29 14.23
N VAL A 90 -4.89 0.98 13.81
CA VAL A 90 -3.76 1.60 13.07
C VAL A 90 -3.15 2.78 13.81
N CYS A 91 -3.98 3.61 14.46
CA CYS A 91 -3.56 4.81 15.17
C CYS A 91 -4.02 4.70 16.64
N PRO A 92 -3.12 4.83 17.63
CA PRO A 92 -3.54 4.73 19.02
C PRO A 92 -4.34 5.97 19.44
N SER A 93 -5.01 5.84 20.59
CA SER A 93 -5.84 6.92 21.17
C SER A 93 -5.08 8.24 21.39
N GLU A 94 -3.77 8.18 21.62
CA GLU A 94 -2.91 9.35 21.80
C GLU A 94 -2.46 10.01 20.48
N GLY A 95 -2.61 9.31 19.36
CA GLY A 95 -2.19 9.73 18.02
C GLY A 95 -0.94 9.02 17.48
N CYS A 96 -0.79 9.10 16.15
CA CYS A 96 0.25 8.45 15.36
C CYS A 96 0.89 9.42 14.37
N TYR A 97 2.02 9.02 13.78
CA TYR A 97 2.63 9.72 12.65
C TYR A 97 2.13 9.15 11.34
N VAL A 98 1.87 10.04 10.38
CA VAL A 98 1.34 9.70 9.05
C VAL A 98 2.02 10.58 8.01
N GLU A 99 2.31 10.03 6.84
CA GLU A 99 2.73 10.79 5.68
C GLU A 99 1.52 11.18 4.84
N ILE A 100 1.46 12.46 4.48
CA ILE A 100 0.42 13.01 3.60
C ILE A 100 1.10 13.60 2.37
N THR A 101 0.65 13.18 1.19
CA THR A 101 1.04 13.79 -0.08
C THR A 101 -0.16 14.51 -0.68
N THR A 102 -0.06 15.83 -0.86
CA THR A 102 -1.08 16.64 -1.52
C THR A 102 -0.77 16.77 -3.01
N MET A 103 -1.81 16.99 -3.83
CA MET A 103 -1.67 17.20 -5.28
C MET A 103 -0.86 16.13 -6.02
N HIS A 104 -0.82 14.89 -5.50
CA HIS A 104 -0.13 13.76 -6.11
C HIS A 104 -0.93 13.23 -7.31
N GLN A 105 -0.86 13.94 -8.42
CA GLN A 105 -1.68 13.71 -9.61
C GLN A 105 -0.94 14.14 -10.88
N LYS A 106 -1.28 13.55 -12.02
CA LYS A 106 -0.71 13.89 -13.33
C LYS A 106 -0.90 15.37 -13.67
N GLY A 107 0.14 15.99 -14.23
CA GLY A 107 0.16 17.41 -14.58
C GLY A 107 0.27 18.39 -13.40
N ALA A 108 0.35 17.91 -12.15
CA ALA A 108 0.68 18.74 -11.00
C ALA A 108 2.19 18.76 -10.75
N THR A 109 2.69 19.81 -10.10
CA THR A 109 4.08 19.82 -9.63
C THR A 109 4.25 18.78 -8.53
N ARG A 110 5.32 17.97 -8.61
CA ARG A 110 5.72 17.05 -7.56
C ARG A 110 5.89 17.74 -6.21
N ILE A 111 5.14 17.27 -5.21
CA ILE A 111 5.26 17.67 -3.80
C ILE A 111 5.71 16.45 -3.03
N ASP A 112 6.84 16.57 -2.32
CA ASP A 112 7.33 15.49 -1.47
C ASP A 112 6.34 15.26 -0.30
N PRO A 113 6.17 14.00 0.16
CA PRO A 113 5.33 13.69 1.31
C PRO A 113 5.74 14.50 2.56
N VAL A 114 4.73 14.92 3.34
CA VAL A 114 4.95 15.60 4.62
C VAL A 114 4.47 14.71 5.76
N THR A 115 5.32 14.50 6.76
CA THR A 115 4.95 13.78 7.98
C THR A 115 4.21 14.71 8.95
N TYR A 116 3.03 14.28 9.38
CA TYR A 116 2.21 14.94 10.41
C TYR A 116 1.96 14.01 11.59
N PHE A 117 1.54 14.60 12.72
CA PHE A 117 1.00 13.85 13.86
C PHE A 117 -0.54 13.91 13.81
N ALA A 118 -1.18 12.76 13.64
CA ALA A 118 -2.63 12.61 13.58
C ALA A 118 -3.17 12.20 14.95
N VAL A 119 -4.17 12.92 15.45
CA VAL A 119 -4.89 12.57 16.69
C VAL A 119 -6.32 12.21 16.35
N PRO A 120 -6.80 11.00 16.72
CA PRO A 120 -8.19 10.63 16.53
C PRO A 120 -9.14 11.58 17.26
N ASN A 121 -10.10 12.18 16.54
CA ASN A 121 -11.17 13.00 17.12
C ASN A 121 -12.47 12.18 17.26
N ALA A 122 -12.80 11.41 16.23
CA ALA A 122 -13.97 10.53 16.21
C ALA A 122 -13.64 9.30 15.36
N VAL A 123 -13.97 8.12 15.88
CA VAL A 123 -13.77 6.84 15.21
C VAL A 123 -15.03 6.02 15.38
N ASP A 124 -15.56 5.46 14.29
CA ASP A 124 -16.69 4.55 14.30
C ASP A 124 -16.36 3.32 13.45
N VAL A 125 -16.08 2.20 14.14
CA VAL A 125 -15.74 0.91 13.53
C VAL A 125 -16.88 0.37 12.65
N GLY A 126 -18.15 0.64 13.01
CA GLY A 126 -19.31 0.17 12.26
C GLY A 126 -19.58 0.96 10.97
N LEU A 127 -19.14 2.21 10.93
CA LEU A 127 -19.13 3.04 9.71
C LEU A 127 -17.85 2.91 8.91
N ASP A 128 -16.84 2.27 9.50
CA ASP A 128 -15.44 2.30 9.07
C ASP A 128 -14.98 3.73 8.76
N MET A 129 -15.03 4.58 9.77
CA MET A 129 -14.76 6.00 9.64
C MET A 129 -13.80 6.44 10.73
N ALA A 130 -12.76 7.18 10.34
CA ALA A 130 -11.88 7.92 11.25
C ALA A 130 -11.81 9.39 10.84
N LEU A 131 -12.17 10.27 11.77
CA LEU A 131 -11.89 11.70 11.72
C LEU A 131 -10.69 11.99 12.61
N VAL A 132 -9.59 12.44 12.02
CA VAL A 132 -8.38 12.79 12.75
C VAL A 132 -8.09 14.30 12.65
N GLN A 133 -7.47 14.87 13.68
CA GLN A 133 -6.87 16.19 13.63
C GLN A 133 -5.38 16.05 13.32
N LEU A 134 -4.91 16.70 12.25
CA LEU A 134 -3.49 16.76 11.94
C LEU A 134 -2.80 17.92 12.65
N TYR A 135 -1.59 17.64 13.13
CA TYR A 135 -0.66 18.58 13.73
C TYR A 135 0.69 18.51 13.01
N THR A 136 1.40 19.64 12.98
CA THR A 136 2.76 19.72 12.43
C THR A 136 3.73 18.73 13.07
N THR A 137 3.61 18.52 14.39
CA THR A 137 4.34 17.52 15.17
C THR A 137 3.51 17.12 16.40
N LYS A 138 3.97 16.10 17.16
CA LYS A 138 3.35 15.75 18.45
C LYS A 138 3.44 16.93 19.42
N GLY A 139 2.29 17.44 19.86
CA GLY A 139 2.18 18.65 20.69
C GLY A 139 2.40 19.98 19.93
N GLY A 140 2.55 19.93 18.61
CA GLY A 140 2.70 21.10 17.75
C GLY A 140 1.37 21.81 17.46
N SER A 141 1.40 22.77 16.52
CA SER A 141 0.19 23.46 16.06
C SER A 141 -0.58 22.62 15.04
N LYS A 142 -1.91 22.79 15.01
CA LYS A 142 -2.77 22.27 13.94
C LYS A 142 -2.27 22.78 12.59
N ILE A 143 -2.36 21.94 11.57
CA ILE A 143 -2.03 22.37 10.21
C ILE A 143 -3.12 23.29 9.67
N ASN A 144 -2.80 24.07 8.64
CA ASN A 144 -3.78 24.80 7.86
C ASN A 144 -3.79 24.28 6.43
N THR A 145 -4.98 24.17 5.84
CA THR A 145 -5.17 23.82 4.43
C THR A 145 -6.19 24.78 3.81
N PRO A 146 -5.93 25.34 2.61
CA PRO A 146 -6.90 26.16 1.91
C PRO A 146 -8.02 25.31 1.27
N ASP A 147 -7.74 24.05 0.97
CA ASP A 147 -8.64 23.14 0.28
C ASP A 147 -9.23 22.13 1.27
N TYR A 148 -10.55 22.17 1.43
CA TYR A 148 -11.32 21.23 2.24
C TYR A 148 -12.72 21.05 1.68
N LEU A 149 -13.31 19.89 1.94
CA LEU A 149 -14.65 19.51 1.45
C LEU A 149 -15.72 19.76 2.49
N THR A 150 -16.95 19.91 2.01
CA THR A 150 -18.15 19.92 2.84
C THR A 150 -18.99 18.68 2.56
N LEU A 151 -19.60 18.13 3.60
CA LEU A 151 -20.47 16.96 3.49
C LEU A 151 -21.92 17.44 3.35
N ALA A 152 -22.60 17.00 2.29
CA ALA A 152 -24.05 17.14 2.17
C ALA A 152 -24.70 15.98 2.91
N SER A 153 -25.62 16.23 3.85
CA SER A 153 -26.27 15.16 4.61
C SER A 153 -27.20 14.32 3.71
N ARG A 154 -26.78 13.10 3.37
CA ARG A 154 -27.52 12.17 2.50
C ARG A 154 -27.69 10.83 3.19
N THR A 155 -28.92 10.34 3.22
CA THR A 155 -29.20 8.96 3.63
C THR A 155 -28.91 8.01 2.46
N PRO A 156 -28.59 6.73 2.70
CA PRO A 156 -28.38 5.78 1.61
C PRO A 156 -29.55 5.73 0.62
N ALA A 157 -30.79 5.70 1.12
CA ALA A 157 -31.98 5.68 0.28
C ALA A 157 -32.11 6.94 -0.61
N SER A 158 -31.66 8.10 -0.15
CA SER A 158 -31.71 9.34 -0.93
C SER A 158 -30.71 9.38 -2.09
N LEU A 159 -29.72 8.47 -2.08
CA LEU A 159 -28.69 8.37 -3.11
C LEU A 159 -29.05 7.38 -4.20
N LEU A 160 -30.06 6.51 -3.99
CA LEU A 160 -30.39 5.48 -4.98
C LEU A 160 -30.70 6.09 -6.35
N GLY A 161 -30.00 5.63 -7.39
CA GLY A 161 -30.12 6.12 -8.75
C GLY A 161 -29.43 7.46 -9.04
N THR A 162 -28.77 8.09 -8.07
CA THR A 162 -28.02 9.33 -8.31
C THR A 162 -26.66 9.04 -8.92
N HIS A 163 -26.18 9.97 -9.74
CA HIS A 163 -24.80 9.99 -10.19
C HIS A 163 -23.86 10.38 -9.05
N VAL A 164 -22.71 9.72 -8.98
CA VAL A 164 -21.65 9.99 -8.01
C VAL A 164 -20.28 9.86 -8.65
N THR A 165 -19.33 10.65 -8.16
CA THR A 165 -17.93 10.62 -8.56
C THR A 165 -17.05 10.25 -7.38
N ILE A 166 -16.08 9.36 -7.57
CA ILE A 166 -15.07 8.99 -6.57
C ILE A 166 -13.75 9.59 -7.01
N VAL A 167 -13.01 10.17 -6.07
CA VAL A 167 -11.65 10.69 -6.29
C VAL A 167 -10.72 10.06 -5.27
N GLY A 168 -9.69 9.34 -5.72
CA GLY A 168 -8.82 8.56 -4.83
C GLY A 168 -7.44 8.27 -5.40
N HIS A 169 -6.62 7.57 -4.63
CA HIS A 169 -5.27 7.12 -4.99
C HIS A 169 -5.27 5.59 -5.17
N PRO A 170 -5.73 5.09 -6.32
CA PRO A 170 -5.79 3.66 -6.59
C PRO A 170 -4.38 3.05 -6.54
N GLU A 171 -4.25 1.95 -5.82
CA GLU A 171 -3.02 1.25 -5.45
C GLU A 171 -1.96 2.14 -4.78
N GLY A 172 -2.38 3.28 -4.23
CA GLY A 172 -1.48 4.29 -3.69
C GLY A 172 -0.74 5.11 -4.76
N ASN A 173 -1.08 4.96 -6.04
CA ASN A 173 -0.47 5.71 -7.15
C ASN A 173 -1.10 7.11 -7.30
N LEU A 174 -0.83 7.78 -8.43
CA LEU A 174 -1.40 9.08 -8.76
C LEU A 174 -2.92 9.11 -8.59
N LYS A 175 -3.41 10.26 -8.12
CA LYS A 175 -4.83 10.49 -7.91
C LYS A 175 -5.63 10.37 -9.21
N LYS A 176 -6.72 9.63 -9.15
CA LYS A 176 -7.65 9.36 -10.26
C LYS A 176 -9.08 9.68 -9.85
N TRP A 177 -9.95 9.72 -10.85
CA TRP A 177 -11.40 9.77 -10.62
C TRP A 177 -12.13 8.73 -11.46
N THR A 178 -13.26 8.28 -10.93
CA THR A 178 -14.23 7.41 -11.60
C THR A 178 -15.63 7.92 -11.28
N ASP A 179 -16.63 7.47 -12.00
CA ASP A 179 -18.02 7.80 -11.73
C ASP A 179 -18.96 6.63 -12.02
N GLY A 180 -20.20 6.80 -11.60
CA GLY A 180 -21.22 5.78 -11.75
C GLY A 180 -22.53 6.18 -11.10
N LEU A 181 -23.45 5.23 -11.06
CA LEU A 181 -24.73 5.37 -10.40
C LEU A 181 -24.74 4.59 -9.10
N VAL A 182 -25.43 5.11 -8.10
CA VAL A 182 -25.74 4.33 -6.90
C VAL A 182 -26.80 3.30 -7.25
N ALA A 183 -26.40 2.03 -7.28
CA ALA A 183 -27.22 0.91 -7.72
C ALA A 183 -27.98 0.24 -6.56
N ASN A 184 -27.46 0.33 -5.34
CA ASN A 184 -28.08 -0.28 -4.16
C ASN A 184 -27.84 0.56 -2.91
N ALA A 185 -28.74 0.44 -1.93
CA ALA A 185 -28.65 1.13 -0.65
C ALA A 185 -29.16 0.22 0.46
N SER A 186 -28.41 0.11 1.55
CA SER A 186 -28.78 -0.72 2.70
C SER A 186 -28.28 -0.12 4.01
N SER A 187 -29.19 0.06 4.97
CA SER A 187 -28.90 0.56 6.32
C SER A 187 -28.14 1.89 6.32
N LYS A 188 -26.80 1.86 6.48
CA LYS A 188 -25.90 3.04 6.51
C LYS A 188 -25.02 3.14 5.26
N TRP A 189 -25.08 2.15 4.37
CA TRP A 189 -24.18 1.97 3.24
C TRP A 189 -24.93 1.99 1.91
N PHE A 190 -24.21 2.22 0.83
CA PHE A 190 -24.69 2.12 -0.54
C PHE A 190 -23.62 1.50 -1.44
N GLN A 191 -24.04 1.00 -2.59
CA GLN A 191 -23.17 0.47 -3.64
C GLN A 191 -23.27 1.35 -4.86
N ALA A 192 -22.13 1.77 -5.40
CA ALA A 192 -22.06 2.50 -6.66
C ALA A 192 -21.40 1.65 -7.75
N THR A 193 -21.77 1.86 -9.00
CA THR A 193 -21.12 1.24 -10.17
C THR A 193 -19.77 1.88 -10.51
N ALA A 194 -19.39 2.90 -9.76
CA ALA A 194 -18.09 3.53 -9.86
C ALA A 194 -17.00 2.55 -9.44
N PHE A 195 -15.89 2.61 -10.17
CA PHE A 195 -14.80 1.65 -10.10
C PHE A 195 -13.75 2.04 -9.06
N VAL A 196 -13.30 1.11 -8.23
CA VAL A 196 -12.28 1.36 -7.21
C VAL A 196 -11.24 0.26 -7.17
N LEU A 197 -10.04 0.63 -6.72
CA LEU A 197 -8.91 -0.24 -6.45
C LEU A 197 -8.51 -0.14 -4.97
N PRO A 198 -7.71 -1.09 -4.42
CA PRO A 198 -7.16 -0.93 -3.09
C PRO A 198 -6.37 0.37 -3.04
N GLY A 199 -6.38 1.09 -1.92
CA GLY A 199 -5.83 2.46 -1.82
C GLY A 199 -6.88 3.56 -2.05
N ASP A 200 -8.00 3.27 -2.72
CA ASP A 200 -9.17 4.17 -2.73
C ASP A 200 -9.94 4.16 -1.41
N SER A 201 -9.63 3.26 -0.47
CA SER A 201 -10.14 3.30 0.90
C SER A 201 -10.00 4.70 1.50
N GLY A 202 -11.12 5.27 1.95
CA GLY A 202 -11.20 6.59 2.55
C GLY A 202 -11.42 7.74 1.55
N SER A 203 -11.57 7.43 0.26
CA SER A 203 -11.90 8.42 -0.77
C SER A 203 -13.29 9.04 -0.55
N PRO A 204 -13.47 10.34 -0.84
CA PRO A 204 -14.81 10.92 -0.86
C PRO A 204 -15.61 10.40 -2.05
N VAL A 205 -16.90 10.15 -1.80
CA VAL A 205 -17.92 10.03 -2.84
C VAL A 205 -18.58 11.40 -2.99
N LEU A 206 -18.53 11.97 -4.18
CA LEU A 206 -18.94 13.33 -4.50
C LEU A 206 -20.23 13.32 -5.32
N ASP A 207 -21.11 14.30 -5.09
CA ASP A 207 -22.15 14.64 -6.06
C ASP A 207 -21.60 15.55 -7.19
N ASP A 208 -22.44 15.87 -8.17
CA ASP A 208 -22.07 16.71 -9.34
C ASP A 208 -21.58 18.11 -8.96
N ASN A 209 -21.88 18.59 -7.74
CA ASN A 209 -21.44 19.88 -7.23
C ASN A 209 -20.13 19.78 -6.43
N GLY A 210 -19.54 18.58 -6.33
CA GLY A 210 -18.34 18.33 -5.54
C GLY A 210 -18.58 18.28 -4.03
N GLN A 211 -19.83 18.11 -3.57
CA GLN A 211 -20.12 17.90 -2.15
C GLN A 211 -19.98 16.42 -1.78
N VAL A 212 -19.46 16.14 -0.59
CA VAL A 212 -19.29 14.75 -0.13
C VAL A 212 -20.64 14.18 0.28
N VAL A 213 -21.03 13.09 -0.38
CA VAL A 213 -22.25 12.32 -0.13
C VAL A 213 -21.97 10.91 0.41
N GLY A 214 -20.71 10.50 0.44
CA GLY A 214 -20.29 9.26 1.07
C GLY A 214 -18.77 9.12 1.21
N LEU A 215 -18.35 8.00 1.77
CA LEU A 215 -16.96 7.61 2.00
C LEU A 215 -16.75 6.21 1.44
N ILE A 216 -15.72 6.01 0.62
CA ILE A 216 -15.35 4.68 0.14
C ILE A 216 -14.91 3.83 1.31
N HIS A 217 -15.47 2.61 1.37
CA HIS A 217 -15.18 1.63 2.40
C HIS A 217 -14.31 0.49 1.83
N ARG A 218 -14.79 -0.20 0.79
CA ARG A 218 -14.10 -1.33 0.13
C ARG A 218 -14.78 -1.71 -1.19
N GLY A 219 -14.16 -2.62 -1.94
CA GLY A 219 -14.84 -3.40 -2.97
C GLY A 219 -15.71 -4.55 -2.40
N PRO A 220 -16.61 -5.17 -3.18
CA PRO A 220 -17.43 -6.32 -2.78
C PRO A 220 -16.69 -7.61 -2.44
N ALA A 221 -15.50 -7.86 -3.00
CA ALA A 221 -14.66 -9.00 -2.63
C ALA A 221 -13.57 -8.58 -1.63
N SER A 222 -13.16 -9.50 -0.75
CA SER A 222 -12.11 -9.26 0.25
C SER A 222 -10.69 -9.15 -0.33
N LEU A 223 -10.54 -9.44 -1.62
CA LEU A 223 -9.31 -9.28 -2.38
C LEU A 223 -9.66 -8.74 -3.77
N ASP A 224 -8.93 -7.71 -4.17
CA ASP A 224 -9.08 -6.94 -5.39
C ASP A 224 -8.82 -7.79 -6.63
N LEU A 225 -9.88 -8.36 -7.20
CA LEU A 225 -9.75 -9.16 -8.40
C LEU A 225 -9.77 -8.27 -9.64
N PHE A 226 -8.57 -7.81 -10.00
CA PHE A 226 -8.21 -7.54 -11.39
C PHE A 226 -7.54 -8.78 -11.94
N THR A 227 -8.20 -9.40 -12.90
CA THR A 227 -7.58 -10.40 -13.77
C THR A 227 -7.67 -9.86 -15.19
N THR A 228 -6.91 -10.45 -16.11
CA THR A 228 -7.10 -10.23 -17.56
C THR A 228 -8.55 -10.48 -18.04
N ASN A 229 -9.40 -11.09 -17.20
CA ASN A 229 -10.77 -11.49 -17.51
C ASN A 229 -11.86 -10.79 -16.69
N SER A 230 -11.55 -10.05 -15.62
CA SER A 230 -12.56 -9.47 -14.73
C SER A 230 -11.99 -8.38 -13.82
N ALA A 231 -12.82 -7.39 -13.50
CA ALA A 231 -12.53 -6.32 -12.57
C ALA A 231 -13.61 -6.21 -11.50
N ASN A 232 -13.28 -5.58 -10.37
CA ASN A 232 -14.28 -5.18 -9.42
C ASN A 232 -15.06 -3.96 -9.92
N VAL A 233 -16.31 -4.15 -10.33
CA VAL A 233 -17.13 -3.12 -10.99
C VAL A 233 -18.09 -2.40 -10.04
N SER A 234 -17.88 -2.49 -8.73
CA SER A 234 -18.69 -1.74 -7.78
C SER A 234 -17.91 -1.35 -6.53
N ALA A 235 -18.28 -0.22 -5.94
CA ALA A 235 -17.73 0.29 -4.70
C ALA A 235 -18.77 0.23 -3.57
N ILE A 236 -18.39 -0.27 -2.40
CA ILE A 236 -19.19 -0.19 -1.17
C ILE A 236 -18.79 1.10 -0.45
N CYS A 237 -19.80 1.90 -0.11
CA CYS A 237 -19.63 3.24 0.43
C CYS A 237 -20.48 3.43 1.70
N THR A 238 -19.97 4.19 2.67
CA THR A 238 -20.77 4.68 3.80
C THR A 238 -21.41 6.02 3.42
N ALA A 239 -22.71 6.20 3.64
CA ALA A 239 -23.40 7.46 3.33
C ALA A 239 -23.01 8.60 4.27
N SER A 240 -23.06 9.83 3.78
CA SER A 240 -22.60 11.01 4.53
C SER A 240 -23.46 11.38 5.74
N ALA A 241 -24.77 11.08 5.76
CA ALA A 241 -25.62 11.39 6.93
C ALA A 241 -25.17 10.68 8.23
N PRO A 242 -24.95 9.35 8.26
CA PRO A 242 -24.42 8.70 9.44
C PRO A 242 -22.98 9.13 9.78
N ILE A 243 -22.15 9.46 8.78
CA ILE A 243 -20.80 10.03 9.00
C ILE A 243 -20.90 11.37 9.73
N LEU A 244 -21.74 12.30 9.26
CA LEU A 244 -21.96 13.60 9.90
C LEU A 244 -22.44 13.45 11.35
N ALA A 245 -23.34 12.51 11.61
CA ALA A 245 -23.79 12.21 12.96
C ALA A 245 -22.63 11.72 13.85
N ALA A 246 -21.75 10.85 13.33
CA ALA A 246 -20.57 10.37 14.05
C ALA A 246 -19.53 11.49 14.28
N MET A 247 -19.27 12.34 13.28
CA MET A 247 -18.31 13.46 13.37
C MET A 247 -18.66 14.47 14.46
N THR A 248 -19.96 14.70 14.68
CA THR A 248 -20.48 15.67 15.65
C THR A 248 -20.83 15.02 16.99
N SER A 249 -20.67 13.70 17.11
CA SER A 249 -21.00 12.98 18.31
C SER A 249 -20.05 13.36 19.46
N THR A 250 -20.59 13.40 20.68
CA THR A 250 -19.79 13.49 21.91
C THR A 250 -19.44 12.11 22.46
N THR A 251 -19.70 11.04 21.71
CA THR A 251 -19.29 9.67 22.09
C THR A 251 -17.76 9.64 22.23
N PRO A 252 -17.22 9.09 23.33
CA PRO A 252 -15.79 8.85 23.45
C PRO A 252 -15.28 7.98 22.28
N LEU A 253 -13.96 8.04 22.04
CA LEU A 253 -13.31 7.09 21.14
C LEU A 253 -13.64 5.65 21.53
N PRO A 254 -13.72 4.71 20.57
CA PRO A 254 -14.01 3.31 20.84
C PRO A 254 -13.12 2.75 21.96
N THR A 255 -13.69 1.97 22.88
CA THR A 255 -12.92 1.33 23.95
C THR A 255 -11.97 0.25 23.44
N THR A 256 -12.12 -0.15 22.18
CA THR A 256 -11.21 -1.03 21.47
C THR A 256 -9.89 -0.32 21.10
N MET A 257 -9.87 1.02 21.07
CA MET A 257 -8.68 1.78 20.68
C MET A 257 -7.55 1.54 21.65
N ILE A 258 -6.42 1.12 21.09
CA ILE A 258 -5.23 0.83 21.87
C ILE A 258 -4.61 2.15 22.34
N SER A 259 -4.33 2.21 23.64
CA SER A 259 -3.49 3.23 24.24
C SER A 259 -2.06 2.69 24.35
N VAL A 260 -1.11 3.38 23.73
CA VAL A 260 0.31 2.99 23.81
C VAL A 260 0.94 3.29 25.17
N THR A 261 0.27 4.09 25.99
CA THR A 261 0.71 4.40 27.36
C THR A 261 0.21 3.38 28.39
N THR A 262 -0.81 2.59 28.06
CA THR A 262 -1.37 1.56 28.94
C THR A 262 -0.51 0.29 28.92
N ALA A 263 -0.35 -0.34 30.09
CA ALA A 263 0.39 -1.61 30.18
C ALA A 263 -0.24 -2.70 29.32
N THR A 264 0.57 -3.40 28.53
CA THR A 264 0.14 -4.46 27.61
C THR A 264 1.01 -5.72 27.75
N THR A 265 0.69 -6.76 26.97
CA THR A 265 1.46 -8.02 26.90
C THR A 265 2.25 -8.10 25.60
N ALA A 266 3.24 -9.00 25.54
CA ALA A 266 4.00 -9.28 24.31
C ALA A 266 3.07 -9.70 23.16
N ASP A 267 2.13 -10.62 23.41
CA ASP A 267 1.19 -11.11 22.38
C ASP A 267 0.31 -9.99 21.82
N LYS A 268 -0.18 -9.10 22.68
CA LYS A 268 -0.99 -7.95 22.25
C LYS A 268 -0.16 -6.95 21.45
N PHE A 269 1.10 -6.74 21.82
CA PHE A 269 2.01 -5.92 21.02
C PHE A 269 2.23 -6.55 19.64
N LEU A 270 2.55 -7.85 19.56
CA LEU A 270 2.81 -8.54 18.29
C LEU A 270 1.62 -8.42 17.33
N ALA A 271 0.41 -8.65 17.84
CA ALA A 271 -0.83 -8.52 17.07
C ALA A 271 -1.13 -7.09 16.57
N ASN A 272 -0.48 -6.06 17.12
CA ASN A 272 -0.75 -4.65 16.81
C ASN A 272 0.54 -3.86 16.54
N ASN A 273 1.63 -4.52 16.15
CA ASN A 273 2.95 -3.91 16.18
C ASN A 273 3.06 -2.70 15.23
N LEU A 274 2.38 -2.71 14.08
CA LEU A 274 2.37 -1.58 13.15
C LEU A 274 1.73 -0.32 13.76
N LEU A 275 0.73 -0.46 14.64
CA LEU A 275 0.17 0.67 15.39
C LEU A 275 1.21 1.30 16.33
N TYR A 276 2.02 0.48 17.01
CA TYR A 276 3.13 0.98 17.84
C TYR A 276 4.23 1.63 16.98
N LEU A 277 4.50 1.10 15.79
CA LEU A 277 5.46 1.67 14.84
C LEU A 277 5.00 3.03 14.31
N ASN A 278 3.73 3.15 13.92
CA ASN A 278 3.08 4.40 13.53
C ASN A 278 3.15 5.44 14.66
N ALA A 279 3.04 5.01 15.91
CA ALA A 279 3.17 5.87 17.08
C ALA A 279 4.64 6.20 17.46
N ARG A 280 5.61 5.62 16.74
CA ARG A 280 7.07 5.71 17.01
C ARG A 280 7.43 5.27 18.43
N VAL A 281 6.79 4.20 18.92
CA VAL A 281 7.01 3.66 20.27
C VAL A 281 8.18 2.68 20.25
N ASN A 282 9.23 3.00 21.02
CA ASN A 282 10.44 2.18 21.15
C ASN A 282 10.53 1.40 22.47
N SER A 283 9.59 1.63 23.40
CA SER A 283 9.48 0.97 24.70
C SER A 283 8.02 0.72 25.03
N ILE A 284 7.68 -0.51 25.40
CA ILE A 284 6.29 -0.93 25.57
C ILE A 284 5.98 -0.99 27.06
N THR A 285 4.99 -0.22 27.52
CA THR A 285 4.57 -0.27 28.92
C THR A 285 4.10 -1.68 29.29
N GLY A 286 4.65 -2.23 30.38
CA GLY A 286 4.32 -3.59 30.83
C GLY A 286 5.17 -4.71 30.21
N VAL A 287 6.04 -4.40 29.24
CA VAL A 287 6.97 -5.36 28.64
C VAL A 287 8.40 -4.85 28.75
N THR A 288 9.30 -5.67 29.29
CA THR A 288 10.70 -5.28 29.56
C THR A 288 11.61 -5.36 28.33
N THR A 289 11.13 -6.01 27.27
CA THR A 289 11.88 -6.28 26.04
C THR A 289 11.54 -5.23 24.99
N SER A 290 12.51 -4.83 24.16
CA SER A 290 12.27 -3.89 23.07
C SER A 290 11.31 -4.47 22.01
N PRO A 291 10.56 -3.63 21.27
CA PRO A 291 9.69 -4.06 20.17
C PRO A 291 10.37 -5.01 19.19
N LEU A 292 11.58 -4.66 18.74
CA LEU A 292 12.31 -5.45 17.76
C LEU A 292 12.76 -6.81 18.31
N ASN A 293 13.09 -6.90 19.60
CA ASN A 293 13.45 -8.19 20.21
C ASN A 293 12.23 -9.10 20.43
N LEU A 294 11.04 -8.53 20.68
CA LEU A 294 9.79 -9.29 20.70
C LEU A 294 9.47 -9.87 19.33
N LEU A 295 9.56 -9.05 18.28
CA LEU A 295 9.40 -9.52 16.90
C LEU A 295 10.44 -10.58 16.54
N GLY A 296 11.70 -10.41 16.96
CA GLY A 296 12.75 -11.41 16.77
C GLY A 296 12.44 -12.74 17.45
N THR A 297 11.92 -12.71 18.68
CA THR A 297 11.52 -13.93 19.41
C THR A 297 10.35 -14.62 18.72
N ALA A 298 9.36 -13.87 18.24
CA ALA A 298 8.22 -14.42 17.50
C ALA A 298 8.64 -14.96 16.13
N CYS A 299 9.56 -14.28 15.44
CA CYS A 299 10.16 -14.74 14.20
C CYS A 299 10.92 -16.06 14.40
N ASP A 300 11.70 -16.20 15.48
CA ASP A 300 12.39 -17.45 15.81
C ASP A 300 11.39 -18.60 16.06
N ALA A 301 10.23 -18.32 16.68
CA ALA A 301 9.17 -19.30 16.88
C ALA A 301 8.55 -19.77 15.55
N GLY A 302 8.29 -18.84 14.62
CA GLY A 302 7.85 -19.17 13.26
C GLY A 302 8.89 -20.02 12.52
N LEU A 303 10.15 -19.60 12.51
CA LEU A 303 11.25 -20.34 11.88
C LEU A 303 11.47 -21.75 12.48
N ALA A 304 11.09 -21.96 13.74
CA ALA A 304 11.17 -23.26 14.41
C ALA A 304 10.00 -24.22 14.07
N ARG A 305 8.88 -23.69 13.56
CA ARG A 305 7.72 -24.50 13.14
C ARG A 305 8.08 -25.38 11.93
N GLN A 306 7.60 -26.63 11.93
CA GLN A 306 7.91 -27.63 10.88
C GLN A 306 6.68 -28.14 10.11
N ASP A 307 5.47 -27.81 10.57
CA ASP A 307 4.20 -28.34 10.08
C ASP A 307 3.42 -27.30 9.26
N TYR A 308 4.14 -26.52 8.47
CA TYR A 308 3.53 -25.63 7.48
C TYR A 308 2.91 -26.44 6.35
N THR A 309 1.69 -26.10 5.97
CA THR A 309 0.87 -26.88 5.02
C THR A 309 0.79 -26.29 3.63
N SER A 310 1.12 -25.00 3.48
CA SER A 310 1.16 -24.27 2.21
C SER A 310 2.12 -23.08 2.29
N PRO A 311 2.51 -22.50 1.14
CA PRO A 311 3.26 -21.24 1.12
C PRO A 311 2.56 -20.10 1.88
N ASP A 312 1.22 -20.02 1.80
CA ASP A 312 0.44 -19.02 2.55
C ASP A 312 0.54 -19.23 4.07
N ASP A 313 0.43 -20.48 4.53
CA ASP A 313 0.57 -20.83 5.95
C ASP A 313 2.01 -20.56 6.45
N LEU A 314 3.02 -20.80 5.60
CA LEU A 314 4.40 -20.40 5.89
C LEU A 314 4.54 -18.88 6.00
N TYR A 315 3.98 -18.14 5.04
CA TYR A 315 3.99 -16.68 5.04
C TYR A 315 3.35 -16.13 6.31
N ASP A 316 2.15 -16.60 6.65
CA ASP A 316 1.40 -16.20 7.84
C ASP A 316 2.20 -16.45 9.12
N GLY A 317 2.80 -17.64 9.25
CA GLY A 317 3.62 -17.96 10.42
C GLY A 317 4.95 -17.20 10.50
N LEU A 318 5.43 -16.63 9.38
CA LEU A 318 6.63 -15.78 9.34
C LEU A 318 6.32 -14.29 9.35
N THR A 319 5.04 -13.88 9.45
CA THR A 319 4.61 -12.48 9.60
C THR A 319 5.45 -11.66 10.58
N PRO A 320 5.81 -12.15 11.79
CA PRO A 320 6.65 -11.38 12.71
C PRO A 320 8.04 -11.03 12.15
N CYS A 321 8.57 -11.85 11.25
CA CYS A 321 9.83 -11.58 10.57
C CYS A 321 9.68 -10.47 9.52
N TYR A 322 8.62 -10.51 8.70
CA TYR A 322 8.34 -9.51 7.68
C TYR A 322 8.00 -8.15 8.32
N ASP A 323 7.26 -8.17 9.43
CA ASP A 323 6.98 -7.00 10.25
C ASP A 323 8.27 -6.38 10.79
N ALA A 324 9.19 -7.19 11.30
CA ALA A 324 10.47 -6.69 11.76
C ALA A 324 11.28 -6.00 10.66
N GLN A 325 11.21 -6.45 9.42
CA GLN A 325 11.83 -5.74 8.29
C GLN A 325 11.19 -4.35 8.08
N ILE A 326 9.88 -4.18 8.33
CA ILE A 326 9.22 -2.85 8.33
C ILE A 326 9.79 -1.98 9.46
N TRP A 327 10.02 -2.56 10.65
CA TRP A 327 10.63 -1.86 11.79
C TRP A 327 12.10 -1.49 11.59
N ILE A 328 12.87 -2.27 10.84
CA ILE A 328 14.31 -2.09 10.70
C ILE A 328 14.64 -1.02 9.66
N GLU A 329 15.23 0.11 10.07
CA GLU A 329 15.87 1.05 9.15
C GLU A 329 17.18 1.53 9.78
N CYS A 330 18.29 1.19 9.11
CA CYS A 330 19.64 1.51 9.56
C CYS A 330 20.28 2.65 8.77
N ARG A 331 19.68 3.06 7.66
CA ARG A 331 20.24 4.10 6.79
C ARG A 331 20.30 5.44 7.50
N THR A 332 21.45 6.08 7.36
CA THR A 332 21.68 7.46 7.83
C THR A 332 21.74 8.46 6.68
N ASP A 333 21.66 7.98 5.43
CA ASP A 333 21.68 8.77 4.20
C ASP A 333 20.27 9.15 3.69
N ILE A 334 19.28 9.06 4.57
CA ILE A 334 17.89 9.42 4.32
C ILE A 334 17.50 10.63 5.17
N GLY A 335 16.68 11.53 4.61
CA GLY A 335 16.33 12.79 5.27
C GLY A 335 15.48 12.61 6.53
N SER A 336 14.35 11.91 6.41
CA SER A 336 13.47 11.60 7.54
C SER A 336 12.75 10.29 7.28
N GLU A 337 12.81 9.36 8.23
CA GLU A 337 11.89 8.22 8.22
C GLU A 337 10.52 8.68 8.73
N PRO A 338 9.45 8.38 7.98
CA PRO A 338 8.10 8.72 8.39
C PRO A 338 7.63 7.92 9.60
N TYR A 339 8.23 6.75 9.83
CA TYR A 339 7.91 5.87 10.94
C TYR A 339 9.13 5.67 11.85
N GLY A 340 8.91 5.17 13.05
CA GLY A 340 9.93 5.13 14.11
C GLY A 340 10.96 4.01 13.94
N GLY A 341 11.50 3.85 12.73
CA GLY A 341 12.43 2.78 12.38
C GLY A 341 13.59 2.66 13.36
N VAL A 342 14.01 1.43 13.65
CA VAL A 342 15.04 1.11 14.63
C VAL A 342 16.16 0.33 13.93
N CYS A 343 17.41 0.73 14.15
CA CYS A 343 18.55 -0.05 13.69
C CYS A 343 19.03 -1.01 14.80
N PRO A 344 18.99 -2.34 14.60
CA PRO A 344 19.61 -3.28 15.53
C PRO A 344 21.13 -3.11 15.55
N THR A 345 21.77 -3.39 16.69
CA THR A 345 23.22 -3.23 16.86
C THR A 345 23.86 -4.46 17.50
N GLY A 346 25.19 -4.62 17.35
CA GLY A 346 25.92 -5.71 17.98
C GLY A 346 25.41 -7.10 17.59
N SER A 347 25.18 -7.96 18.60
CA SER A 347 24.65 -9.31 18.40
C SER A 347 23.25 -9.35 17.78
N ASP A 348 22.43 -8.32 18.01
CA ASP A 348 21.06 -8.28 17.50
C ASP A 348 21.04 -8.07 15.98
N ALA A 349 21.98 -7.28 15.44
CA ALA A 349 22.15 -7.12 14.00
C ALA A 349 22.52 -8.46 13.33
N THR A 350 23.47 -9.20 13.92
CA THR A 350 23.85 -10.54 13.45
C THR A 350 22.68 -11.54 13.54
N ALA A 351 21.87 -11.46 14.59
CA ALA A 351 20.68 -12.30 14.72
C ALA A 351 19.66 -12.04 13.60
N TRP A 352 19.43 -10.77 13.23
CA TRP A 352 18.56 -10.43 12.11
C TRP A 352 19.12 -10.87 10.75
N GLU A 353 20.42 -10.76 10.51
CA GLU A 353 21.03 -11.34 9.30
C GLU A 353 20.77 -12.84 9.20
N ASN A 354 20.86 -13.58 10.32
CA ASN A 354 20.58 -15.01 10.35
C ASN A 354 19.10 -15.33 10.14
N ARG A 355 18.19 -14.52 10.70
CA ARG A 355 16.74 -14.69 10.50
C ARG A 355 16.36 -14.50 9.04
N PHE A 356 16.83 -13.44 8.37
CA PHE A 356 16.54 -13.23 6.94
C PHE A 356 17.04 -14.37 6.06
N LYS A 357 18.22 -14.91 6.34
CA LYS A 357 18.73 -16.11 5.66
C LYS A 357 17.86 -17.35 5.92
N ALA A 358 17.39 -17.53 7.15
CA ALA A 358 16.55 -18.65 7.53
C ALA A 358 15.15 -18.58 6.92
N ILE A 359 14.54 -17.40 6.82
CA ILE A 359 13.26 -17.17 6.13
C ILE A 359 13.37 -17.66 4.68
N ASN A 360 14.39 -17.21 3.96
CA ASN A 360 14.61 -17.64 2.59
C ASN A 360 14.83 -19.15 2.49
N GLN A 361 15.61 -19.75 3.39
CA GLN A 361 15.80 -21.20 3.37
C GLN A 361 14.48 -21.95 3.58
N ARG A 362 13.61 -21.48 4.48
CA ARG A 362 12.28 -22.07 4.68
C ARG A 362 11.40 -21.95 3.45
N TRP A 363 11.41 -20.78 2.81
CA TRP A 363 10.67 -20.56 1.57
C TRP A 363 11.16 -21.47 0.45
N LEU A 364 12.48 -21.59 0.29
CA LEU A 364 13.13 -22.47 -0.68
C LEU A 364 12.80 -23.95 -0.42
N ASP A 365 12.88 -24.39 0.83
CA ASP A 365 12.56 -25.78 1.22
C ASP A 365 11.11 -26.14 0.88
N MET A 366 10.18 -25.17 0.93
CA MET A 366 8.76 -25.37 0.66
C MET A 366 8.39 -25.22 -0.82
N THR A 367 8.92 -24.20 -1.49
CA THR A 367 8.47 -23.80 -2.83
C THR A 367 9.41 -24.24 -3.95
N GLY A 368 10.68 -24.55 -3.62
CA GLY A 368 11.74 -24.78 -4.60
C GLY A 368 12.35 -23.51 -5.17
N GLU A 369 11.82 -22.33 -4.84
CA GLU A 369 12.31 -21.03 -5.29
C GLU A 369 12.73 -20.15 -4.11
N PRO A 370 13.69 -19.21 -4.29
CA PRO A 370 14.09 -18.30 -3.22
C PRO A 370 13.08 -17.16 -3.02
N ASP A 371 12.96 -16.67 -1.77
CA ASP A 371 12.31 -15.41 -1.48
C ASP A 371 13.31 -14.26 -1.68
N TYR A 372 13.28 -13.67 -2.88
CA TYR A 372 14.19 -12.58 -3.24
C TYR A 372 14.07 -11.36 -2.32
N ASP A 373 12.89 -11.05 -1.76
CA ASP A 373 12.71 -9.86 -0.91
C ASP A 373 13.53 -10.01 0.38
N SER A 374 13.29 -11.10 1.12
CA SER A 374 13.98 -11.37 2.38
C SER A 374 15.50 -11.47 2.22
N VAL A 375 15.98 -12.14 1.16
CA VAL A 375 17.43 -12.29 0.88
C VAL A 375 18.09 -10.93 0.66
N THR A 376 17.42 -10.06 -0.08
CA THR A 376 18.09 -8.88 -0.63
C THR A 376 17.75 -7.63 0.14
N PHE A 377 16.46 -7.32 0.34
CA PHE A 377 16.00 -6.14 1.06
C PHE A 377 16.08 -6.32 2.59
N GLY A 378 15.87 -7.53 3.12
CA GLY A 378 16.13 -7.80 4.54
C GLY A 378 17.57 -7.49 4.92
N MET A 379 18.51 -8.02 4.13
CA MET A 379 19.96 -7.79 4.30
C MET A 379 20.37 -6.34 4.04
N ALA A 380 19.76 -5.69 3.05
CA ALA A 380 20.03 -4.28 2.75
C ALA A 380 19.55 -3.34 3.86
N SER A 381 18.40 -3.64 4.50
CA SER A 381 17.81 -2.80 5.56
C SER A 381 18.68 -2.70 6.81
N LEU A 382 19.63 -3.63 6.98
CA LEU A 382 20.59 -3.66 8.09
C LEU A 382 21.84 -2.79 7.85
N LYS A 383 21.90 -2.04 6.73
CA LYS A 383 23.08 -1.26 6.34
C LYS A 383 22.83 0.24 6.47
N SER A 384 23.91 0.98 6.75
CA SER A 384 23.84 2.40 7.08
C SER A 384 23.71 3.35 5.89
N SER A 385 23.77 2.84 4.66
CA SER A 385 23.54 3.63 3.46
C SER A 385 22.93 2.79 2.35
N PHE A 386 22.34 3.47 1.36
CA PHE A 386 21.83 2.87 0.14
C PHE A 386 22.90 1.98 -0.54
N TYR A 387 24.11 2.50 -0.76
CA TYR A 387 25.15 1.77 -1.47
C TYR A 387 25.66 0.54 -0.70
N LEU A 388 25.76 0.64 0.63
CA LEU A 388 26.13 -0.51 1.46
C LEU A 388 25.01 -1.56 1.47
N GLY A 389 23.75 -1.12 1.51
CA GLY A 389 22.59 -2.01 1.41
C GLY A 389 22.55 -2.73 0.07
N GLN A 390 22.75 -2.00 -1.02
CA GLN A 390 22.82 -2.56 -2.37
C GLN A 390 23.97 -3.59 -2.48
N ALA A 391 25.16 -3.28 -1.96
CA ALA A 391 26.28 -4.23 -1.97
C ALA A 391 25.98 -5.49 -1.14
N ALA A 392 25.37 -5.35 0.03
CA ALA A 392 25.02 -6.48 0.89
C ALA A 392 23.96 -7.39 0.26
N GLY A 393 22.88 -6.81 -0.28
CA GLY A 393 21.85 -7.57 -0.99
C GLY A 393 22.39 -8.26 -2.25
N ALA A 394 23.31 -7.61 -2.98
CA ALA A 394 23.97 -8.21 -4.15
C ALA A 394 24.78 -9.46 -3.78
N VAL A 395 25.53 -9.41 -2.67
CA VAL A 395 26.32 -10.56 -2.19
C VAL A 395 25.42 -11.74 -1.85
N GLU A 396 24.31 -11.51 -1.16
CA GLU A 396 23.40 -12.58 -0.76
C GLU A 396 22.59 -13.11 -1.94
N LEU A 397 22.14 -12.23 -2.86
CA LEU A 397 21.50 -12.65 -4.11
C LEU A 397 22.44 -13.52 -4.95
N GLN A 398 23.70 -13.12 -5.09
CA GLN A 398 24.67 -13.89 -5.87
C GLN A 398 24.90 -15.29 -5.27
N LYS A 399 24.95 -15.40 -3.94
CA LYS A 399 25.06 -16.70 -3.26
C LYS A 399 23.87 -17.60 -3.57
N ILE A 400 22.65 -17.08 -3.42
CA ILE A 400 21.45 -17.91 -3.62
C ILE A 400 21.32 -18.34 -5.08
N VAL A 401 21.47 -17.44 -6.05
CA VAL A 401 21.31 -17.79 -7.47
C VAL A 401 22.42 -18.70 -7.98
N THR A 402 23.60 -18.70 -7.34
CA THR A 402 24.67 -19.67 -7.64
C THR A 402 24.36 -21.05 -7.08
N ALA A 403 23.72 -21.11 -5.91
CA ALA A 403 23.37 -22.35 -5.24
C ALA A 403 22.14 -23.03 -5.86
N THR A 404 21.13 -22.26 -6.26
CA THR A 404 19.86 -22.79 -6.77
C THR A 404 19.73 -22.76 -8.29
N ALA A 405 20.52 -21.92 -8.97
CA ALA A 405 20.48 -21.74 -10.42
C ALA A 405 19.04 -21.57 -10.97
N PRO A 406 18.24 -20.61 -10.44
CA PRO A 406 16.85 -20.44 -10.82
C PRO A 406 16.73 -20.01 -12.29
N VAL A 407 15.55 -20.23 -12.88
CA VAL A 407 15.28 -19.71 -14.22
C VAL A 407 15.26 -18.18 -14.16
N LEU A 408 15.86 -17.52 -15.16
CA LEU A 408 15.78 -16.07 -15.27
C LEU A 408 14.37 -15.67 -15.73
N ASP A 409 13.62 -15.10 -14.79
CA ASP A 409 12.32 -14.47 -15.00
C ASP A 409 12.43 -12.93 -14.77
N PRO A 410 11.36 -12.15 -15.05
CA PRO A 410 11.38 -10.71 -14.81
C PRO A 410 11.58 -10.30 -13.34
N SER A 411 11.11 -11.11 -12.39
CA SER A 411 11.28 -10.87 -10.96
C SER A 411 12.75 -10.94 -10.56
N LEU A 412 13.44 -12.03 -10.89
CA LEU A 412 14.88 -12.16 -10.67
C LEU A 412 15.64 -11.06 -11.41
N ALA A 413 15.28 -10.74 -12.66
CA ALA A 413 15.91 -9.66 -13.41
C ALA A 413 15.75 -8.29 -12.73
N TYR A 414 14.57 -8.01 -12.15
CA TYR A 414 14.31 -6.83 -11.33
C TYR A 414 15.26 -6.76 -10.12
N TYR A 415 15.37 -7.83 -9.35
CA TYR A 415 16.27 -7.89 -8.20
C TYR A 415 17.74 -7.75 -8.63
N MET A 416 18.15 -8.42 -9.71
CA MET A 416 19.50 -8.26 -10.24
C MET A 416 19.78 -6.82 -10.69
N ALA A 417 18.81 -6.15 -11.31
CA ALA A 417 18.91 -4.73 -11.63
C ALA A 417 19.00 -3.87 -10.36
N ALA A 418 18.15 -4.11 -9.36
CA ALA A 418 18.12 -3.38 -8.10
C ALA A 418 19.44 -3.45 -7.35
N PHE A 419 20.06 -4.64 -7.33
CA PHE A 419 21.31 -4.93 -6.66
C PHE A 419 22.54 -4.78 -7.58
N ASN A 420 22.37 -4.15 -8.75
CA ASN A 420 23.43 -3.82 -9.70
C ASN A 420 24.29 -5.03 -10.12
N LEU A 421 23.65 -6.18 -10.30
CA LEU A 421 24.23 -7.40 -10.87
C LEU A 421 23.94 -7.41 -12.39
N PRO A 422 24.93 -7.11 -13.26
CA PRO A 422 24.66 -6.82 -14.67
C PRO A 422 24.38 -8.05 -15.53
N THR A 423 24.72 -9.25 -15.04
CA THR A 423 24.67 -10.49 -15.83
C THR A 423 24.24 -11.68 -15.00
N TYR A 424 23.50 -12.60 -15.61
CA TYR A 424 23.13 -13.90 -15.04
C TYR A 424 23.31 -14.99 -16.09
N SER A 425 24.09 -16.03 -15.79
CA SER A 425 24.29 -17.18 -16.69
C SER A 425 24.62 -16.80 -18.14
N GLY A 426 25.42 -15.74 -18.33
CA GLY A 426 25.82 -15.22 -19.65
C GLY A 426 24.80 -14.28 -20.31
N VAL A 427 23.62 -14.09 -19.73
CA VAL A 427 22.59 -13.14 -20.18
C VAL A 427 22.84 -11.78 -19.52
N THR A 428 22.80 -10.70 -20.31
CA THR A 428 22.85 -9.33 -19.79
C THR A 428 21.47 -8.92 -19.27
N ILE A 429 21.39 -8.50 -18.00
CA ILE A 429 20.10 -8.17 -17.34
C ILE A 429 19.40 -6.99 -18.02
N LYS A 430 20.17 -5.99 -18.46
CA LYS A 430 19.64 -4.92 -19.30
C LYS A 430 18.96 -5.49 -20.55
N ASP A 431 19.67 -6.32 -21.32
CA ASP A 431 19.18 -6.83 -22.59
C ASP A 431 17.97 -7.75 -22.40
N TYR A 432 17.93 -8.52 -21.30
CA TYR A 432 16.76 -9.30 -20.91
C TYR A 432 15.53 -8.41 -20.69
N LEU A 433 15.66 -7.40 -19.82
CA LEU A 433 14.54 -6.52 -19.47
C LEU A 433 14.06 -5.68 -20.66
N VAL A 434 14.97 -5.10 -21.47
CA VAL A 434 14.55 -4.28 -22.63
C VAL A 434 13.87 -5.10 -23.73
N ASN A 435 14.15 -6.41 -23.79
CA ASN A 435 13.52 -7.34 -24.73
C ASN A 435 12.41 -8.18 -24.07
N TYR A 436 11.76 -7.66 -23.02
CA TYR A 436 10.77 -8.40 -22.23
C TYR A 436 9.65 -9.06 -23.06
N ARG A 437 9.29 -8.51 -24.22
CA ARG A 437 8.27 -9.11 -25.11
C ARG A 437 8.65 -10.49 -25.67
N ASN A 438 9.93 -10.85 -25.59
CA ASN A 438 10.41 -12.18 -25.97
C ASN A 438 10.43 -13.15 -24.77
N VAL A 439 10.10 -12.68 -23.56
CA VAL A 439 9.98 -13.48 -22.35
C VAL A 439 8.56 -14.05 -22.31
N LEU A 440 8.47 -15.37 -22.18
CA LEU A 440 7.18 -16.03 -22.05
C LEU A 440 6.51 -15.60 -20.75
N HIS A 441 5.23 -15.26 -20.81
CA HIS A 441 4.42 -14.84 -19.66
C HIS A 441 4.92 -13.59 -18.92
N TYR A 442 5.54 -12.64 -19.63
CA TYR A 442 6.03 -11.40 -19.03
C TYR A 442 4.90 -10.59 -18.37
N GLU A 443 3.66 -10.74 -18.84
CA GLU A 443 2.47 -10.10 -18.31
C GLU A 443 2.17 -10.44 -16.85
N LEU A 444 2.71 -11.56 -16.34
CA LEU A 444 2.54 -11.97 -14.94
C LEU A 444 3.51 -11.27 -13.98
N SER A 445 4.46 -10.48 -14.50
CA SER A 445 5.50 -9.78 -13.72
C SER A 445 5.89 -8.47 -14.40
N ASP A 446 4.88 -7.80 -14.97
CA ASP A 446 5.04 -6.56 -15.72
C ASP A 446 5.49 -5.38 -14.83
N ASP A 447 5.10 -5.38 -13.56
CA ASP A 447 5.56 -4.45 -12.53
C ASP A 447 7.08 -4.56 -12.31
N SER A 448 7.59 -5.78 -12.21
CA SER A 448 9.02 -6.09 -12.06
C SER A 448 9.81 -5.57 -13.25
N ILE A 449 9.25 -5.62 -14.46
CA ILE A 449 9.87 -5.05 -15.66
C ILE A 449 9.96 -3.52 -15.54
N ALA A 450 8.86 -2.85 -15.17
CA ALA A 450 8.83 -1.40 -15.00
C ALA A 450 9.85 -0.93 -13.95
N PHE A 451 9.87 -1.56 -12.77
CA PHE A 451 10.84 -1.24 -11.73
C PHE A 451 12.27 -1.66 -12.09
N GLY A 452 12.43 -2.73 -12.89
CA GLY A 452 13.71 -3.11 -13.48
C GLY A 452 14.31 -2.00 -14.33
N PHE A 453 13.50 -1.35 -15.18
CA PHE A 453 13.94 -0.17 -15.96
C PHE A 453 14.38 0.99 -15.05
N ARG A 454 13.61 1.28 -14.00
CA ARG A 454 13.97 2.32 -13.01
C ARG A 454 15.31 2.00 -12.36
N TRP A 455 15.53 0.76 -11.92
CA TRP A 455 16.80 0.36 -11.29
C TRP A 455 17.98 0.39 -12.24
N LEU A 456 17.80 -0.05 -13.50
CA LEU A 456 18.84 0.09 -14.51
C LEU A 456 19.21 1.56 -14.74
N ASN A 457 18.24 2.48 -14.67
CA ASN A 457 18.52 3.92 -14.78
C ASN A 457 19.27 4.46 -13.56
N ILE A 458 18.81 4.13 -12.34
CA ILE A 458 19.49 4.49 -11.08
C ILE A 458 20.95 4.02 -11.10
N ASN A 459 21.20 2.82 -11.61
CA ASN A 459 22.54 2.22 -11.73
C ASN A 459 23.30 2.63 -13.00
N GLN A 460 22.80 3.64 -13.74
CA GLN A 460 23.43 4.19 -14.95
C GLN A 460 23.69 3.17 -16.05
N LYS A 461 22.86 2.12 -16.14
CA LYS A 461 22.88 1.07 -17.18
C LYS A 461 21.87 1.33 -18.30
N LEU A 462 20.84 2.12 -18.00
CA LEU A 462 19.80 2.54 -18.95
C LEU A 462 19.69 4.07 -18.96
N PRO A 463 20.03 4.75 -20.07
CA PRO A 463 19.86 6.19 -20.18
C PRO A 463 18.43 6.64 -19.90
N TRP A 464 18.29 7.87 -19.39
CA TRP A 464 17.00 8.44 -19.00
C TRP A 464 15.93 8.36 -20.10
N ASN A 465 16.26 8.84 -21.31
CA ASN A 465 15.32 8.87 -22.43
C ASN A 465 14.91 7.45 -22.86
N ASP A 466 15.85 6.50 -22.84
CA ASP A 466 15.58 5.11 -23.18
C ASP A 466 14.64 4.46 -22.16
N MET A 467 14.88 4.70 -20.86
CA MET A 467 13.99 4.25 -19.79
C MET A 467 12.57 4.81 -19.96
N LEU A 468 12.42 6.13 -20.19
CA LEU A 468 11.10 6.72 -20.40
C LEU A 468 10.39 6.14 -21.64
N SER A 469 11.13 5.91 -22.72
CA SER A 469 10.58 5.29 -23.93
C SER A 469 10.13 3.85 -23.67
N LEU A 470 10.89 3.08 -22.88
CA LEU A 470 10.53 1.70 -22.51
C LEU A 470 9.32 1.65 -21.58
N LEU A 471 9.27 2.53 -20.57
CA LEU A 471 8.10 2.67 -19.69
C LEU A 471 6.85 3.05 -20.48
N THR A 472 6.96 4.00 -21.42
CA THR A 472 5.86 4.35 -22.33
C THR A 472 5.45 3.17 -23.22
N GLY A 473 6.43 2.40 -23.70
CA GLY A 473 6.18 1.20 -24.50
C GLY A 473 5.46 0.10 -23.71
N LEU A 474 5.80 -0.08 -22.44
CA LEU A 474 5.17 -1.03 -21.52
C LEU A 474 3.76 -0.57 -21.12
N TYR A 475 3.58 0.73 -20.85
CA TYR A 475 2.27 1.31 -20.53
C TYR A 475 1.24 1.10 -21.66
N ASN A 476 1.68 1.23 -22.92
CA ASN A 476 0.81 1.07 -24.09
C ASN A 476 0.63 -0.39 -24.54
N ASP A 477 1.24 -1.33 -23.81
CA ASP A 477 1.16 -2.75 -24.12
C ASP A 477 -0.20 -3.32 -23.63
N PRO A 478 -1.02 -3.90 -24.51
CA PRO A 478 -2.38 -4.31 -24.15
C PRO A 478 -2.42 -5.43 -23.11
N ASP A 479 -1.36 -6.23 -23.00
CA ASP A 479 -1.26 -7.36 -22.08
C ASP A 479 -0.80 -6.93 -20.66
N VAL A 480 -0.31 -5.69 -20.51
CA VAL A 480 0.09 -5.13 -19.22
C VAL A 480 -1.11 -4.73 -18.39
N SER A 481 -1.09 -5.15 -17.13
CA SER A 481 -2.12 -4.94 -16.12
C SER A 481 -2.37 -3.46 -15.82
N LEU A 482 -3.59 -3.14 -15.37
CA LEU A 482 -3.94 -1.78 -14.98
C LEU A 482 -3.07 -1.26 -13.82
N GLY A 483 -2.81 -2.10 -12.81
CA GLY A 483 -1.96 -1.73 -11.67
C GLY A 483 -0.55 -1.34 -12.10
N THR A 484 0.06 -2.11 -12.99
CA THR A 484 1.37 -1.77 -13.57
C THR A 484 1.31 -0.47 -14.38
N ARG A 485 0.23 -0.20 -15.12
CA ARG A 485 0.07 1.10 -15.81
C ARG A 485 0.00 2.27 -14.83
N LEU A 486 -0.73 2.13 -13.72
CA LEU A 486 -0.79 3.13 -12.65
C LEU A 486 0.59 3.36 -12.02
N ALA A 487 1.33 2.27 -11.74
CA ALA A 487 2.69 2.33 -11.21
C ALA A 487 3.66 3.01 -12.20
N ILE A 488 3.52 2.76 -13.51
CA ILE A 488 4.33 3.44 -14.53
C ILE A 488 4.03 4.94 -14.57
N GLU A 489 2.77 5.36 -14.46
CA GLU A 489 2.43 6.78 -14.40
C GLU A 489 2.99 7.42 -13.12
N ASP A 490 2.86 6.77 -11.98
CA ASP A 490 3.45 7.28 -10.73
C ASP A 490 4.98 7.40 -10.84
N LEU A 491 5.61 6.37 -11.42
CA LEU A 491 7.04 6.36 -11.70
C LEU A 491 7.46 7.55 -12.55
N GLN A 492 6.76 7.80 -13.66
CA GLN A 492 7.07 8.91 -14.55
C GLN A 492 6.82 10.27 -13.88
N TYR A 493 5.80 10.40 -13.04
CA TYR A 493 5.55 11.61 -12.24
C TYR A 493 6.66 11.87 -11.21
N GLU A 494 7.07 10.86 -10.45
CA GLU A 494 8.18 10.95 -9.49
C GLU A 494 9.50 11.33 -10.17
N LEU A 495 9.62 10.99 -11.45
CA LEU A 495 10.73 11.31 -12.32
C LEU A 495 10.60 12.70 -13.00
N GLY A 496 9.48 13.40 -12.83
CA GLY A 496 9.22 14.71 -13.45
C GLY A 496 8.99 14.65 -14.96
N ALA A 497 8.51 13.51 -15.47
CA ALA A 497 8.20 13.27 -16.88
C ALA A 497 6.71 13.38 -17.22
N LEU A 498 5.83 13.65 -16.23
CA LEU A 498 4.37 13.73 -16.36
C LEU A 498 3.75 14.98 -15.72
#